data_AF-A0AAY5EGK2-F1
#
_entry.id   AF-A0AAY5EGK2-F1
#
_cell.length_a   1.000
_cell.length_b   1.000
_cell.length_c   1.000
_cell.angle_alpha   90.00
_cell.angle_beta   90.00
_cell.angle_gamma   90.00
#
_symmetry.space_group_name_H-M   'P 1'
#
loop_
_entity.id
_entity.type
_entity.pdbx_description
1 polymer ?
#
loop_
_entity_poly.entity_id
_entity_poly.type
_entity_poly.pdbx_seq_one_letter_code
_entity_poly.pdbx_strand_id
1 'polypeptide(L)'
;LDHPNNKCVPVKQCGCMYEGRYYTPDSTFWADKMCTKKCSCSPESGQVKCTATKCKESEVCDTRNGVRDCYPLSYGTCQGSGDPHYRTFDGKAFDFQGTCTYYLSKLVDLSDSSLVPFEVLVKNENRVLVLFNHVFSNAPYWLSDPGLLY
;
A
#
# COMPACT_ATOMS: atom_id res chain seq x y z
N LEU A 1 3.53 33.77 -10.53
CA LEU A 1 3.96 33.31 -9.19
C LEU A 1 5.46 33.15 -9.26
N ASP A 2 6.18 33.91 -8.44
CA ASP A 2 7.61 34.15 -8.60
C ASP A 2 8.44 33.10 -7.84
N HIS A 3 9.37 32.45 -8.53
CA HIS A 3 10.34 31.51 -7.96
C HIS A 3 11.57 32.29 -7.47
N PRO A 4 12.34 31.80 -6.47
CA PRO A 4 13.44 32.54 -5.85
C PRO A 4 14.66 32.86 -6.76
N ASN A 5 14.55 32.67 -8.08
CA ASN A 5 15.58 32.97 -9.09
C ASN A 5 15.02 33.66 -10.35
N ASN A 6 13.82 34.26 -10.33
CA ASN A 6 13.20 34.95 -11.48
C ASN A 6 13.16 34.13 -12.80
N LYS A 7 13.25 32.81 -12.70
CA LYS A 7 13.34 31.92 -13.87
C LYS A 7 11.96 31.38 -14.20
N CYS A 8 11.37 31.91 -15.27
CA CYS A 8 10.09 31.43 -15.79
C CYS A 8 10.24 29.97 -16.24
N VAL A 9 9.37 29.09 -15.74
CA VAL A 9 9.27 27.70 -16.19
C VAL A 9 7.96 27.51 -16.97
N PRO A 10 7.87 26.51 -17.88
CA PRO A 10 6.62 26.16 -18.53
C PRO A 10 5.52 25.86 -17.51
N VAL A 11 4.25 26.14 -17.85
CA VAL A 11 3.08 25.91 -16.97
C VAL A 11 3.04 24.48 -16.42
N LYS A 12 3.45 23.49 -17.23
CA LYS A 12 3.55 22.07 -16.82
C LYS A 12 4.50 21.80 -15.66
N GLN A 13 5.43 22.71 -15.41
CA GLN A 13 6.42 22.64 -14.32
C GLN A 13 6.03 23.53 -13.14
N CYS A 14 4.91 24.26 -13.24
CA CYS A 14 4.36 25.04 -12.15
C CYS A 14 3.47 24.17 -11.27
N GLY A 15 3.69 24.22 -9.96
CA GLY A 15 2.77 23.70 -8.97
C GLY A 15 1.51 24.57 -8.77
N CYS A 16 0.65 24.14 -7.86
CA CYS A 16 -0.62 24.77 -7.54
C CYS A 16 -0.57 25.43 -6.16
N MET A 17 -1.28 26.55 -5.99
CA MET A 17 -1.52 27.14 -4.67
C MET A 17 -2.93 26.75 -4.19
N TYR A 18 -3.03 26.23 -2.98
CA TYR A 18 -4.32 25.88 -2.37
C TYR A 18 -4.30 26.22 -0.89
N GLU A 19 -5.24 27.09 -0.47
CA GLU A 19 -5.37 27.59 0.91
C GLU A 19 -4.04 28.10 1.51
N GLY A 20 -3.24 28.81 0.69
CA GLY A 20 -1.97 29.38 1.11
C GLY A 20 -0.79 28.41 1.15
N ARG A 21 -0.97 27.15 0.73
CA ARG A 21 0.12 26.16 0.59
C ARG A 21 0.41 25.84 -0.87
N TYR A 22 1.70 25.73 -1.20
CA TYR A 22 2.17 25.32 -2.51
C TYR A 22 2.26 23.79 -2.60
N TYR A 23 1.78 23.24 -3.72
CA TYR A 23 1.77 21.83 -4.05
C TYR A 23 2.48 21.62 -5.39
N THR A 24 3.39 20.64 -5.47
CA THR A 24 4.14 20.36 -6.69
C THR A 24 3.22 19.84 -7.81
N PRO A 25 3.62 19.97 -9.10
CA PRO A 25 2.91 19.33 -10.20
C PRO A 25 2.64 17.85 -9.91
N ASP A 26 1.46 17.35 -10.31
CA ASP A 26 1.00 15.96 -10.15
C ASP A 26 0.86 15.45 -8.69
N SER A 27 1.10 16.31 -7.70
CA SER A 27 0.92 15.91 -6.30
C SER A 27 -0.56 15.67 -5.96
N THR A 28 -0.79 14.72 -5.06
CA THR A 28 -2.09 14.44 -4.46
C THR A 28 -2.05 14.65 -2.95
N PHE A 29 -3.12 15.19 -2.37
CA PHE A 29 -3.18 15.51 -0.95
C PHE A 29 -4.62 15.53 -0.41
N TRP A 30 -4.76 15.33 0.90
CA TRP A 30 -6.02 15.49 1.61
C TRP A 30 -6.24 16.96 2.00
N ALA A 31 -7.36 17.55 1.58
CA ALA A 31 -7.68 18.95 1.82
C ALA A 31 -8.29 19.22 3.21
N ASP A 32 -8.79 18.18 3.88
CA ASP A 32 -9.37 18.27 5.20
C ASP A 32 -8.68 17.34 6.21
N LYS A 33 -9.11 17.43 7.48
CA LYS A 33 -8.56 16.64 8.58
C LYS A 33 -9.17 15.26 8.71
N MET A 34 -10.33 15.02 8.10
CA MET A 34 -11.13 13.80 8.22
C MET A 34 -10.99 12.89 6.99
N CYS A 35 -10.08 13.21 6.08
CA CYS A 35 -9.88 12.52 4.80
C CYS A 35 -11.21 12.38 4.03
N THR A 36 -11.98 13.47 3.92
CA THR A 36 -13.27 13.53 3.22
C THR A 36 -13.18 14.15 1.82
N LYS A 37 -12.05 14.78 1.50
CA LYS A 37 -11.78 15.47 0.25
C LYS A 37 -10.32 15.28 -0.16
N LYS A 38 -10.10 14.60 -1.28
CA LYS A 38 -8.77 14.38 -1.86
C LYS A 38 -8.61 15.27 -3.09
N CYS A 39 -7.45 15.90 -3.22
CA CYS A 39 -7.17 16.85 -4.28
C CYS A 39 -5.90 16.48 -5.04
N SER A 40 -5.83 16.87 -6.31
CA SER A 40 -4.64 16.76 -7.16
C SER A 40 -4.30 18.10 -7.80
N CYS A 41 -3.01 18.39 -7.91
CA CYS A 41 -2.52 19.55 -8.65
C CYS A 41 -2.36 19.18 -10.14
N SER A 42 -3.18 19.77 -11.01
CA SER A 42 -3.10 19.51 -12.45
C SER A 42 -1.93 20.30 -13.06
N PRO A 43 -0.89 19.64 -13.62
CA PRO A 43 0.23 20.33 -14.25
C PRO A 43 -0.20 21.11 -15.50
N GLU A 44 -1.26 20.67 -16.17
CA GLU A 44 -1.74 21.28 -17.41
C GLU A 44 -2.36 22.66 -17.17
N SER A 45 -3.14 22.80 -16.09
CA SER A 45 -3.85 24.05 -15.78
C SER A 45 -3.23 24.84 -14.63
N GLY A 46 -2.33 24.24 -13.83
CA GLY A 46 -1.86 24.81 -12.57
C GLY A 46 -2.97 24.95 -11.51
N GLN A 47 -4.09 24.26 -11.68
CA GLN A 47 -5.24 24.31 -10.78
C GLN A 47 -5.39 23.02 -9.99
N VAL A 48 -5.92 23.17 -8.78
CA VAL A 48 -6.28 22.04 -7.93
C VAL A 48 -7.64 21.50 -8.29
N LYS A 49 -7.74 20.18 -8.51
CA LYS A 49 -8.99 19.46 -8.67
C LYS A 49 -9.23 18.61 -7.44
N CYS A 50 -10.41 18.72 -6.82
CA CYS A 50 -10.75 17.98 -5.61
C CYS A 50 -11.97 17.10 -5.83
N THR A 51 -11.95 15.91 -5.23
CA THR A 51 -13.05 14.96 -5.22
C THR A 51 -13.40 14.57 -3.79
N ALA A 52 -14.71 14.42 -3.53
CA ALA A 52 -15.18 13.85 -2.28
C ALA A 52 -14.85 12.36 -2.26
N THR A 53 -14.22 11.91 -1.18
CA THR A 53 -13.83 10.50 -1.00
C THR A 53 -13.60 10.24 0.48
N LYS A 54 -13.44 8.99 0.90
CA LYS A 54 -13.16 8.62 2.29
C LYS A 54 -12.21 7.44 2.36
N CYS A 55 -11.52 7.29 3.48
CA CYS A 55 -10.75 6.07 3.76
C CYS A 55 -11.67 4.85 3.73
N LYS A 56 -11.09 3.68 3.42
CA LYS A 56 -11.81 2.41 3.49
C LYS A 56 -12.16 2.08 4.94
N GLU A 57 -13.12 1.17 5.15
CA GLU A 57 -13.50 0.74 6.50
C GLU A 57 -12.34 0.08 7.26
N SER A 58 -11.37 -0.50 6.56
CA SER A 58 -10.15 -1.09 7.11
C SER A 58 -9.01 -0.09 7.35
N GLU A 59 -9.27 1.21 7.17
CA GLU A 59 -8.29 2.30 7.26
C GLU A 59 -8.78 3.40 8.22
N VAL A 60 -7.83 4.17 8.72
CA VAL A 60 -8.05 5.36 9.54
C VAL A 60 -7.34 6.55 8.91
N CYS A 61 -8.05 7.68 8.88
CA CYS A 61 -7.44 8.96 8.52
C CYS A 61 -6.53 9.40 9.66
N ASP A 62 -5.22 9.43 9.41
CA ASP A 62 -4.23 9.78 10.42
C ASP A 62 -3.10 10.63 9.80
N THR A 63 -2.28 11.27 10.62
CA THR A 63 -1.10 12.03 10.17
C THR A 63 0.16 11.43 10.76
N ARG A 64 0.94 10.71 9.96
CA ARG A 64 2.19 10.05 10.38
C ARG A 64 3.38 10.72 9.71
N ASN A 65 4.37 11.12 10.50
CA ASN A 65 5.57 11.83 10.02
C ASN A 65 5.24 13.06 9.14
N GLY A 66 4.17 13.79 9.49
CA GLY A 66 3.73 14.99 8.76
C GLY A 66 2.95 14.72 7.47
N VAL A 67 2.73 13.45 7.10
CA VAL A 67 1.90 13.06 5.95
C VAL A 67 0.52 12.63 6.46
N ARG A 68 -0.54 13.27 5.96
CA ARG A 68 -1.91 12.81 6.18
C ARG A 68 -2.26 11.79 5.12
N ASP A 69 -2.72 10.62 5.53
CA ASP A 69 -3.27 9.64 4.61
C ASP A 69 -4.22 8.66 5.31
N CYS A 70 -4.81 7.78 4.52
CA CYS A 70 -5.51 6.60 5.01
C CYS A 70 -4.48 5.51 5.36
N TYR A 71 -4.34 5.23 6.65
CA TYR A 71 -3.46 4.18 7.14
C TYR A 71 -4.27 2.98 7.60
N PRO A 72 -3.78 1.75 7.45
CA PRO A 72 -4.50 0.56 7.90
C PRO A 72 -4.74 0.57 9.41
N LEU A 73 -5.93 0.11 9.81
CA LEU A 73 -6.33 -0.06 11.21
C LEU A 73 -5.59 -1.22 11.90
N SER A 74 -5.31 -2.27 11.15
CA SER A 74 -4.56 -3.43 11.63
C SER A 74 -3.72 -4.01 10.52
N TYR A 75 -2.75 -4.82 10.93
CA TYR A 75 -1.90 -5.56 10.02
C TYR A 75 -2.01 -7.05 10.28
N GLY A 76 -2.12 -7.85 9.22
CA GLY A 76 -1.99 -9.30 9.29
C GLY A 76 -0.53 -9.72 9.25
N THR A 77 -0.16 -10.79 9.96
CA THR A 77 1.16 -11.44 9.86
C THR A 77 1.01 -12.91 9.50
N CYS A 78 1.72 -13.34 8.46
CA CYS A 78 1.93 -14.75 8.12
C CYS A 78 3.39 -15.09 8.40
N GLN A 79 3.66 -16.28 8.93
CA GLN A 79 4.98 -16.71 9.36
C GLN A 79 5.32 -18.10 8.82
N GLY A 80 6.57 -18.27 8.39
CA GLY A 80 7.22 -19.58 8.30
C GLY A 80 8.34 -19.63 9.34
N SER A 81 8.43 -20.71 10.11
CA SER A 81 9.47 -20.90 11.13
C SER A 81 10.17 -22.23 10.91
N GLY A 82 11.07 -22.26 9.92
CA GLY A 82 11.71 -23.49 9.47
C GLY A 82 10.76 -24.44 8.72
N ASP A 83 11.30 -25.51 8.14
CA ASP A 83 10.47 -26.66 7.73
C ASP A 83 10.05 -27.43 8.99
N PRO A 84 8.77 -27.78 9.18
CA PRO A 84 7.61 -27.60 8.30
C PRO A 84 6.62 -26.52 8.76
N HIS A 85 6.95 -25.69 9.74
CA HIS A 85 5.94 -24.95 10.51
C HIS A 85 5.54 -23.62 9.88
N TYR A 86 4.26 -23.47 9.54
CA TYR A 86 3.67 -22.25 9.01
C TYR A 86 2.52 -21.76 9.89
N ARG A 87 2.33 -20.44 9.90
CA ARG A 87 1.17 -19.79 10.49
C ARG A 87 0.55 -18.83 9.49
N THR A 88 -0.73 -19.04 9.21
CA THR A 88 -1.52 -18.19 8.34
C THR A 88 -1.81 -16.83 8.99
N PHE A 89 -2.25 -15.88 8.17
CA PHE A 89 -2.68 -14.57 8.65
C PHE A 89 -3.87 -14.60 9.61
N ASP A 90 -4.79 -15.58 9.47
CA ASP A 90 -5.87 -15.84 10.44
C ASP A 90 -5.40 -16.66 11.65
N GLY A 91 -4.09 -16.87 11.79
CA GLY A 91 -3.45 -17.47 12.95
C GLY A 91 -3.46 -18.99 12.99
N LYS A 92 -3.97 -19.67 11.95
CA LYS A 92 -3.96 -21.14 11.86
C LYS A 92 -2.54 -21.64 11.63
N ALA A 93 -2.12 -22.60 12.45
CA ALA A 93 -0.84 -23.27 12.29
C ALA A 93 -1.03 -24.55 11.47
N PHE A 94 -0.08 -24.83 10.58
CA PHE A 94 -0.05 -26.07 9.82
C PHE A 94 1.40 -26.45 9.47
N ASP A 95 1.60 -27.74 9.19
CA ASP A 95 2.87 -28.28 8.78
C ASP A 95 2.83 -28.63 7.30
N PHE A 96 3.79 -28.11 6.52
CA PHE A 96 3.90 -28.41 5.10
C PHE A 96 5.34 -28.68 4.70
N GLN A 97 5.59 -29.83 4.08
CA GLN A 97 6.90 -30.26 3.59
C GLN A 97 6.86 -30.43 2.08
N GLY A 98 7.26 -29.39 1.37
CA GLY A 98 7.36 -29.37 -0.08
C GLY A 98 8.80 -29.16 -0.54
N THR A 99 9.23 -29.89 -1.57
CA THR A 99 10.54 -29.71 -2.23
C THR A 99 10.49 -28.68 -3.37
N CYS A 100 9.29 -28.19 -3.71
CA CYS A 100 9.05 -27.22 -4.76
C CYS A 100 9.09 -25.77 -4.22
N THR A 101 9.16 -24.80 -5.12
CA THR A 101 8.86 -23.40 -4.81
C THR A 101 7.34 -23.19 -4.77
N TYR A 102 6.83 -22.54 -3.75
CA TYR A 102 5.39 -22.26 -3.59
C TYR A 102 5.14 -20.82 -3.14
N TYR A 103 3.90 -20.35 -3.32
CA TYR A 103 3.47 -19.05 -2.83
C TYR A 103 3.27 -19.12 -1.32
N LEU A 104 3.99 -18.27 -0.58
CA LEU A 104 3.70 -18.01 0.83
C LEU A 104 2.57 -16.96 0.95
N SER A 105 2.55 -15.97 0.07
CA SER A 105 1.44 -15.01 0.05
C SER A 105 1.38 -14.30 -1.29
N LYS A 106 0.17 -14.02 -1.75
CA LYS A 106 -0.07 -13.26 -2.97
C LYS A 106 -1.38 -12.49 -2.87
N LEU A 107 -1.46 -11.32 -3.50
CA LEU A 107 -2.72 -10.62 -3.68
C LEU A 107 -3.59 -11.39 -4.68
N VAL A 108 -4.76 -11.86 -4.23
CA VAL A 108 -5.67 -12.68 -5.05
C VAL A 108 -6.78 -11.83 -5.70
N ASP A 109 -7.27 -10.84 -4.97
CA ASP A 109 -8.26 -9.90 -5.48
C ASP A 109 -7.58 -8.69 -6.13
N LEU A 110 -7.63 -8.65 -7.46
CA LEU A 110 -7.12 -7.56 -8.30
C LEU A 110 -8.20 -6.58 -8.74
N SER A 111 -9.44 -6.72 -8.23
CA SER A 111 -10.54 -5.81 -8.57
C SER A 111 -10.31 -4.40 -8.01
N ASP A 112 -9.63 -4.31 -6.88
CA ASP A 112 -9.28 -3.04 -6.26
C ASP A 112 -7.97 -2.49 -6.83
N SER A 113 -8.11 -1.62 -7.84
CA SER A 113 -7.00 -0.89 -8.48
C SER A 113 -6.15 -0.03 -7.54
N SER A 114 -6.59 0.23 -6.30
CA SER A 114 -5.78 0.96 -5.31
C SER A 114 -4.79 0.07 -4.56
N LEU A 115 -4.91 -1.25 -4.67
CA LEU A 115 -3.96 -2.20 -4.09
C LEU A 115 -2.80 -2.45 -5.05
N VAL A 116 -1.58 -2.49 -4.52
CA VAL A 116 -0.38 -2.85 -5.28
C VAL A 116 -0.26 -4.38 -5.29
N PRO A 117 -0.26 -5.05 -6.46
CA PRO A 117 -0.06 -6.49 -6.54
C PRO A 117 1.32 -6.89 -6.01
N PHE A 118 1.37 -8.00 -5.27
CA PHE A 118 2.60 -8.58 -4.78
C PHE A 118 2.50 -10.12 -4.73
N GLU A 119 3.65 -10.77 -4.74
CA GLU A 119 3.79 -12.19 -4.49
C GLU A 119 5.07 -12.48 -3.71
N VAL A 120 4.98 -13.45 -2.79
CA VAL A 120 6.10 -13.95 -2.00
C VAL A 120 6.21 -15.43 -2.27
N LEU A 121 7.33 -15.83 -2.86
CA LEU A 121 7.65 -17.22 -3.16
C LEU A 121 8.68 -17.74 -2.15
N VAL A 122 8.50 -18.97 -1.70
CA VAL A 122 9.43 -19.65 -0.80
C VAL A 122 9.85 -20.97 -1.44
N LYS A 123 11.15 -21.28 -1.33
CA LYS A 123 11.71 -22.58 -1.67
C LYS A 123 12.48 -23.09 -0.48
N ASN A 124 12.16 -24.28 -0.02
CA ASN A 124 12.84 -24.89 1.11
C ASN A 124 14.00 -25.76 0.62
N GLU A 125 15.22 -25.22 0.60
CA GLU A 125 16.41 -25.94 0.11
C GLU A 125 17.33 -26.48 1.21
N ASN A 126 17.21 -25.98 2.45
CA ASN A 126 17.82 -26.52 3.66
C ASN A 126 17.48 -25.61 4.85
N ARG A 127 17.49 -26.17 6.07
CA ARG A 127 17.03 -25.62 7.36
C ARG A 127 17.52 -24.21 7.71
N VAL A 128 17.01 -23.18 7.05
CA VAL A 128 17.25 -21.77 7.40
C VAL A 128 15.97 -21.18 7.97
N LEU A 129 16.12 -20.53 9.11
CA LEU A 129 15.06 -19.82 9.82
C LEU A 129 14.72 -18.55 9.03
N VAL A 130 13.76 -18.61 8.10
CA VAL A 130 13.31 -17.41 7.40
C VAL A 130 12.13 -16.79 8.14
N LEU A 131 12.44 -15.88 9.07
CA LEU A 131 11.43 -15.03 9.70
C LEU A 131 10.93 -14.00 8.69
N PHE A 132 9.84 -14.31 8.01
CA PHE A 132 9.07 -13.33 7.28
C PHE A 132 8.07 -12.68 8.22
N ASN A 133 8.32 -11.44 8.63
CA ASN A 133 7.28 -10.57 9.18
C ASN A 133 6.73 -9.76 8.03
N HIS A 134 5.70 -10.26 7.36
CA HIS A 134 4.97 -9.45 6.40
C HIS A 134 3.71 -8.88 7.05
N VAL A 135 3.66 -7.57 7.06
CA VAL A 135 2.66 -6.73 7.72
C VAL A 135 1.78 -6.18 6.60
N PHE A 136 0.60 -6.78 6.38
CA PHE A 136 -0.33 -6.34 5.32
C PHE A 136 -1.52 -5.60 5.89
N SER A 137 -1.88 -4.47 5.27
CA SER A 137 -3.20 -3.87 5.39
C SER A 137 -4.25 -4.86 4.87
N ASN A 138 -5.36 -5.05 5.59
CA ASN A 138 -6.43 -6.03 5.32
C ASN A 138 -6.98 -6.00 3.87
N ALA A 139 -6.26 -6.63 2.94
CA ALA A 139 -6.76 -7.14 1.69
C ALA A 139 -7.13 -8.63 1.88
N PRO A 140 -8.06 -9.20 1.09
CA PRO A 140 -8.31 -10.63 1.12
C PRO A 140 -7.06 -11.39 0.64
N TYR A 141 -6.23 -11.82 1.57
CA TYR A 141 -5.05 -12.65 1.33
C TYR A 141 -5.43 -14.13 1.51
N TRP A 142 -4.79 -14.99 0.73
CA TRP A 142 -4.81 -16.43 0.95
C TRP A 142 -3.38 -16.95 0.86
N LEU A 143 -3.00 -17.78 1.83
CA LEU A 143 -1.93 -18.75 1.58
C LEU A 143 -2.51 -19.78 0.62
N SER A 144 -1.82 -20.03 -0.48
CA SER A 144 -2.13 -21.22 -1.26
C SER A 144 -1.82 -22.42 -0.37
N ASP A 145 -2.85 -23.10 0.12
CA ASP A 145 -2.72 -24.47 0.56
C ASP A 145 -2.34 -25.30 -0.68
N PRO A 146 -1.14 -25.90 -0.74
CA PRO A 146 -0.75 -26.75 -1.86
C PRO A 146 -1.68 -27.95 -2.04
N GLY A 147 -2.50 -28.28 -1.04
CA GLY A 147 -3.54 -29.32 -1.10
C GLY A 147 -4.74 -29.02 -2.00
N LEU A 148 -4.85 -27.81 -2.57
CA LEU A 148 -5.91 -27.43 -3.52
C LEU A 148 -5.44 -27.32 -4.98
N LEU A 149 -4.19 -27.69 -5.27
CA LEU A 149 -3.69 -27.90 -6.64
C LEU A 149 -3.60 -29.40 -6.95
N TYR A 150 -4.76 -30.05 -6.96
CA TYR A 150 -5.00 -31.30 -7.70
C TYR A 150 -6.39 -31.26 -8.33
#